data_AF-A0A382AFK2-F1
#
_entry.id   AF-A0A382AFK2-F1
#
_cell.length_a   1.000
_cell.length_b   1.000
_cell.length_c   1.000
_cell.angle_alpha   90.00
_cell.angle_beta   90.00
_cell.angle_gamma   90.00
#
_symmetry.space_group_name_H-M   'P 1'
#
loop_
_entity.id
_entity.type
_entity.pdbx_description
1 polymer ?
#
loop_
_entity_poly.entity_id
_entity_poly.type
_entity_poly.pdbx_seq_one_letter_code
_entity_poly.pdbx_strand_id
1 'polypeptide(L)'
;MPTIDTDRHYEKQDKFINLLLLHPNQSKHRSAMLAGYAVKSLEKRVPALMKDKKFLARLDERKREIEESVNVSVDKVAQEYARIAFLDPANYYKFTQDGGIEVNKSYTIDMRPIAEIEEARSGKGANGKNLVKLKFYNKMDALKSLRDMFGYDKPTKHAVAGVIGTEQGLSQKGIESAIIGLLGGVTQTPITEVVDSTPE
;
A
#
# COMPACT_ATOMS: atom_id res chain seq x y z
N MET A 1 39.88 -3.40 33.64
CA MET A 1 38.91 -2.31 33.47
C MET A 1 38.05 -2.61 32.24
N PRO A 2 36.74 -2.31 32.26
CA PRO A 2 35.75 -3.00 31.44
C PRO A 2 35.70 -2.44 30.02
N THR A 3 35.87 -3.28 29.02
CA THR A 3 35.53 -2.95 27.63
C THR A 3 34.05 -3.21 27.43
N ILE A 4 33.32 -2.12 27.22
CA ILE A 4 31.86 -2.08 27.17
C ILE A 4 31.38 -2.80 25.91
N ASP A 5 30.50 -3.77 26.15
CA ASP A 5 29.77 -4.64 25.23
C ASP A 5 28.87 -3.82 24.27
N THR A 6 29.46 -3.17 23.27
CA THR A 6 28.73 -2.38 22.25
C THR A 6 28.14 -3.23 21.12
N ASP A 7 28.51 -4.50 21.01
CA ASP A 7 28.08 -5.39 19.93
C ASP A 7 26.71 -6.05 20.20
N ARG A 8 26.40 -6.36 21.46
CA ARG A 8 25.13 -7.01 21.84
C ARG A 8 23.87 -6.22 21.49
N HIS A 9 23.96 -4.89 21.48
CA HIS A 9 22.79 -4.04 21.24
C HIS A 9 22.38 -4.04 19.77
N TYR A 10 23.37 -4.05 18.87
CA TYR A 10 23.14 -4.12 17.44
C TYR A 10 22.61 -5.49 17.04
N GLU A 11 23.14 -6.57 17.60
CA GLU A 11 22.61 -7.92 17.34
C GLU A 11 21.12 -8.09 17.69
N LYS A 12 20.68 -7.55 18.83
CA LYS A 12 19.26 -7.65 19.25
C LYS A 12 18.35 -6.76 18.40
N GLN A 13 18.82 -5.58 18.01
CA GLN A 13 18.06 -4.69 17.13
C GLN A 13 17.95 -5.27 15.72
N ASP A 14 19.03 -5.81 15.16
CA ASP A 14 19.03 -6.44 13.83
C ASP A 14 18.18 -7.72 13.81
N LYS A 15 18.25 -8.56 14.86
CA LYS A 15 17.33 -9.71 15.02
C LYS A 15 15.87 -9.25 15.07
N PHE A 16 15.58 -8.17 15.78
CA PHE A 16 14.24 -7.60 15.85
C PHE A 16 13.76 -7.07 14.49
N ILE A 17 14.62 -6.34 13.77
CA ILE A 17 14.36 -5.84 12.41
C ILE A 17 14.05 -7.00 11.47
N ASN A 18 14.88 -8.04 11.45
CA ASN A 18 14.65 -9.21 10.60
C ASN A 18 13.31 -9.90 10.90
N LEU A 19 12.93 -10.03 12.17
CA LEU A 19 11.65 -10.61 12.58
C LEU A 19 10.45 -9.74 12.19
N LEU A 20 10.59 -8.42 12.20
CA LEU A 20 9.55 -7.50 11.72
C LEU A 20 9.33 -7.63 10.21
N LEU A 21 10.39 -7.85 9.44
CA LEU A 21 10.32 -8.01 7.99
C LEU A 21 9.82 -9.40 7.57
N LEU A 22 10.25 -10.45 8.27
CA LEU A 22 9.84 -11.83 7.97
C LEU A 22 8.38 -12.11 8.36
N HIS A 23 7.88 -11.46 9.42
CA HIS A 23 6.54 -11.69 9.96
C HIS A 23 5.75 -10.38 10.11
N PRO A 24 5.30 -9.78 8.99
CA PRO A 24 4.62 -8.48 9.02
C PRO A 24 3.30 -8.48 9.79
N ASN A 25 2.62 -9.63 9.88
CA ASN A 25 1.37 -9.79 10.62
C ASN A 25 1.56 -10.09 12.11
N GLN A 26 2.79 -10.28 12.57
CA GLN A 26 3.09 -10.60 13.96
C GLN A 26 3.13 -9.32 14.82
N SER A 27 2.63 -9.40 16.05
CA SER A 27 2.74 -8.30 17.02
C SER A 27 4.20 -7.91 17.24
N LYS A 28 4.50 -6.61 17.17
CA LYS A 28 5.83 -6.03 17.42
C LYS A 28 6.43 -6.48 18.75
N HIS A 29 5.58 -6.63 19.78
CA HIS A 29 5.99 -7.12 21.10
C HIS A 29 6.46 -8.57 21.06
N ARG A 30 5.79 -9.42 20.28
CA ARG A 30 6.20 -10.83 20.08
C ARG A 30 7.50 -10.92 19.31
N SER A 31 7.68 -10.11 18.27
CA SER A 31 8.94 -10.06 17.51
C SER A 31 10.11 -9.56 18.36
N ALA A 32 9.88 -8.57 19.23
CA ALA A 32 10.89 -8.11 20.18
C ALA A 32 11.21 -9.18 21.24
N MET A 33 10.22 -9.92 21.74
CA MET A 33 10.46 -11.04 22.66
C MET A 33 11.36 -12.10 22.01
N LEU A 34 11.07 -12.51 20.77
CA LEU A 34 11.87 -13.47 20.01
C LEU A 34 13.29 -12.95 19.71
N ALA A 35 13.46 -11.64 19.56
CA ALA A 35 14.77 -11.01 19.41
C ALA A 35 15.59 -10.96 20.72
N GLY A 36 15.03 -11.44 21.84
CA GLY A 36 15.73 -11.52 23.13
C GLY A 36 15.59 -10.27 24.01
N TYR A 37 14.55 -9.47 23.81
CA TYR A 37 14.18 -8.40 24.74
C TYR A 37 13.42 -8.97 25.95
N ALA A 38 13.73 -8.45 27.14
CA ALA A 38 13.08 -8.88 28.37
C ALA A 38 11.61 -8.45 28.40
N VAL A 39 10.70 -9.38 28.71
CA VAL A 39 9.24 -9.20 28.68
C VAL A 39 8.80 -7.96 29.45
N LYS A 40 9.34 -7.76 30.66
CA LYS A 40 9.03 -6.62 31.54
C LYS A 40 9.40 -5.25 30.95
N SER A 41 10.28 -5.21 29.95
CA SER A 41 10.74 -3.96 29.33
C SER A 41 10.05 -3.64 28.00
N LEU A 42 9.30 -4.59 27.43
CA LEU A 42 8.76 -4.48 26.07
C LEU A 42 7.81 -3.28 25.90
N GLU A 43 6.93 -3.04 26.86
CA GLU A 43 5.93 -1.97 26.80
C GLU A 43 6.56 -0.58 26.64
N LYS A 44 7.74 -0.36 27.23
CA LYS A 44 8.49 0.90 27.09
C LYS A 44 9.44 0.87 25.91
N ARG A 45 10.13 -0.27 25.70
CA ARG A 45 11.22 -0.40 24.73
C ARG A 45 10.71 -0.42 23.29
N VAL A 46 9.61 -1.13 22.99
CA VAL A 46 9.08 -1.25 21.63
C VAL A 46 8.62 0.11 21.09
N PRO A 47 7.78 0.89 21.80
CA PRO A 47 7.40 2.23 21.32
C PRO A 47 8.58 3.18 21.20
N ALA A 48 9.58 3.09 22.10
CA ALA A 48 10.78 3.90 22.03
C ALA A 48 11.61 3.59 20.77
N LEU A 49 11.85 2.31 20.45
CA LEU A 49 12.54 1.89 19.23
C LEU A 49 11.79 2.31 17.97
N MET A 50 10.46 2.19 17.95
CA MET A 50 9.64 2.60 16.80
C MET A 50 9.60 4.12 16.58
N LYS A 51 10.10 4.92 17.52
CA LYS A 51 10.27 6.38 17.39
C LYS A 51 11.72 6.78 17.14
N ASP A 52 12.67 5.87 17.32
CA ASP A 52 14.10 6.14 17.13
C ASP A 52 14.43 6.20 15.65
N LYS A 53 14.94 7.36 15.21
CA LYS A 53 15.33 7.60 13.81
C LYS A 53 16.42 6.63 13.34
N LYS A 54 17.36 6.23 14.22
CA LYS A 54 18.44 5.30 13.85
C LYS A 54 17.89 3.90 13.59
N PHE A 55 16.97 3.45 14.43
CA PHE A 55 16.31 2.16 14.28
C PHE A 55 15.46 2.12 12.99
N LEU A 56 14.69 3.18 12.73
CA LEU A 56 13.90 3.28 11.49
C LEU A 56 14.78 3.32 10.24
N ALA A 57 15.88 4.07 10.27
CA ALA A 57 16.84 4.09 9.16
C ALA A 57 17.44 2.70 8.90
N ARG A 58 17.81 1.95 9.95
CA ARG A 58 18.34 0.59 9.80
C ARG A 58 17.28 -0.40 9.28
N LEU A 59 16.03 -0.25 9.71
CA LEU A 59 14.91 -1.05 9.20
C LEU A 59 14.70 -0.82 7.71
N ASP A 60 14.74 0.43 7.26
CA ASP A 60 14.56 0.78 5.86
C ASP A 60 15.77 0.37 5.00
N GLU A 61 16.99 0.49 5.53
CA GLU A 61 18.18 -0.06 4.88
C GLU A 61 18.06 -1.58 4.69
N ARG A 62 17.63 -2.30 5.74
CA ARG A 62 17.47 -3.76 5.65
C ARG A 62 16.38 -4.17 4.65
N LYS A 63 15.32 -3.37 4.49
CA LYS A 63 14.33 -3.58 3.42
C LYS A 63 14.97 -3.44 2.05
N ARG A 64 15.76 -2.38 1.82
CA ARG A 64 16.45 -2.15 0.56
C ARG A 64 17.43 -3.27 0.23
N GLU A 65 18.23 -3.71 1.20
CA GLU A 65 19.14 -4.86 1.03
C GLU A 65 18.39 -6.11 0.57
N ILE A 66 17.20 -6.37 1.14
CA ILE A 66 16.35 -7.50 0.74
C ILE A 66 15.78 -7.27 -0.67
N GLU A 67 15.23 -6.09 -0.96
CA GLU A 67 14.69 -5.72 -2.28
C GLU A 67 15.74 -5.88 -3.39
N GLU A 68 16.99 -5.45 -3.12
CA GLU A 68 18.13 -5.62 -4.02
C GLU A 68 18.49 -7.10 -4.19
N SER A 69 18.60 -7.86 -3.09
CA SER A 69 18.99 -9.28 -3.16
C SER A 69 17.97 -10.14 -3.92
N VAL A 70 16.68 -9.81 -3.81
CA VAL A 70 15.59 -10.54 -4.49
C VAL A 70 15.31 -9.95 -5.88
N ASN A 71 15.93 -8.81 -6.24
CA ASN A 71 15.70 -8.08 -7.49
C ASN A 71 14.21 -7.77 -7.71
N VAL A 72 13.47 -7.56 -6.62
CA VAL A 72 12.04 -7.23 -6.60
C VAL A 72 11.95 -5.76 -6.22
N SER A 73 11.75 -4.91 -7.22
CA SER A 73 11.46 -3.49 -7.02
C SER A 73 9.95 -3.25 -6.96
N VAL A 74 9.55 -2.13 -6.33
CA VAL A 74 8.16 -1.66 -6.33
C VAL A 74 7.60 -1.59 -7.75
N ASP A 75 8.42 -1.15 -8.72
CA ASP A 75 8.02 -1.07 -10.12
C ASP A 75 7.74 -2.44 -10.73
N LYS A 76 8.56 -3.46 -10.44
CA LYS A 76 8.31 -4.82 -10.93
C LYS A 76 7.05 -5.42 -10.35
N VAL A 77 6.80 -5.18 -9.06
CA VAL A 77 5.56 -5.59 -8.38
C VAL A 77 4.35 -4.91 -9.01
N ALA A 78 4.44 -3.60 -9.26
CA ALA A 78 3.39 -2.84 -9.95
C ALA A 78 3.13 -3.40 -11.35
N GLN A 79 4.19 -3.68 -12.11
CA GLN A 79 4.08 -4.23 -13.46
C GLN A 79 3.40 -5.61 -13.48
N GLU A 80 3.70 -6.49 -12.52
CA GLU A 80 3.01 -7.78 -12.46
C GLU A 80 1.55 -7.67 -12.06
N TYR A 81 1.22 -6.85 -11.05
CA TYR A 81 -0.18 -6.63 -10.72
C TYR A 81 -0.93 -5.95 -11.86
N ALA A 82 -0.30 -5.01 -12.59
CA ALA A 82 -0.89 -4.38 -13.76
C ALA A 82 -1.16 -5.39 -14.88
N ARG A 83 -0.25 -6.34 -15.11
CA ARG A 83 -0.44 -7.41 -16.10
C ARG A 83 -1.66 -8.27 -15.81
N ILE A 84 -1.88 -8.63 -14.54
CA ILE A 84 -3.06 -9.40 -14.13
C ILE A 84 -4.32 -8.52 -14.17
N ALA A 85 -4.25 -7.30 -13.65
CA ALA A 85 -5.37 -6.37 -13.54
C ALA A 85 -5.90 -5.93 -14.92
N PHE A 86 -5.01 -5.70 -15.88
CA PHE A 86 -5.33 -5.20 -17.22
C PHE A 86 -5.17 -6.26 -18.30
N LEU A 87 -5.21 -7.54 -17.91
CA LEU A 87 -5.30 -8.65 -18.85
C LEU A 87 -6.52 -8.48 -19.77
N ASP A 88 -6.27 -8.61 -21.07
CA ASP A 88 -7.30 -8.75 -22.10
C ASP A 88 -7.37 -10.22 -22.58
N PRO A 89 -8.49 -10.93 -22.35
CA PRO A 89 -8.71 -12.28 -22.84
C PRO A 89 -8.60 -12.42 -24.36
N ALA A 90 -8.87 -11.37 -25.15
CA ALA A 90 -8.77 -11.41 -26.61
C ALA A 90 -7.33 -11.69 -27.10
N ASN A 91 -6.32 -11.43 -26.27
CA ASN A 91 -4.93 -11.77 -26.59
C ASN A 91 -4.65 -13.28 -26.53
N TYR A 92 -5.50 -14.05 -25.83
CA TYR A 92 -5.31 -15.48 -25.60
C TYR A 92 -6.20 -16.35 -26.49
N TYR A 93 -7.31 -15.79 -26.96
CA TYR A 93 -8.32 -16.52 -27.70
C TYR A 93 -8.62 -15.85 -29.03
N LYS A 94 -8.85 -16.65 -30.06
CA LYS A 94 -9.36 -16.21 -31.36
C LYS A 94 -10.72 -16.83 -31.62
N PHE A 95 -11.62 -16.01 -32.12
CA PHE A 95 -12.89 -16.49 -32.64
C PHE A 95 -12.68 -17.06 -34.03
N THR A 96 -13.14 -18.29 -34.26
CA THR A 96 -13.17 -18.89 -35.59
C THR A 96 -14.39 -18.38 -36.36
N GLN A 97 -14.38 -18.51 -37.69
CA GLN A 97 -15.50 -18.09 -38.54
C GLN A 97 -16.81 -18.82 -38.19
N ASP A 98 -16.70 -20.03 -37.62
CA ASP A 98 -17.82 -20.86 -37.20
C ASP A 98 -18.33 -20.53 -35.77
N GLY A 99 -17.84 -19.43 -35.16
CA GLY A 99 -18.21 -19.02 -33.80
C GLY A 99 -17.54 -19.84 -32.69
N GLY A 100 -16.54 -20.67 -33.03
CA GLY A 100 -15.72 -21.40 -32.07
C GLY A 100 -14.62 -20.52 -31.44
N ILE A 101 -13.98 -21.04 -30.40
CA ILE A 101 -12.87 -20.37 -29.71
C ILE A 101 -11.62 -21.24 -29.81
N GLU A 102 -10.54 -20.68 -30.35
CA GLU A 102 -9.22 -21.30 -30.40
C GLU A 102 -8.23 -20.55 -29.52
N VAL A 103 -7.36 -21.28 -28.83
CA VAL A 103 -6.29 -20.70 -28.01
C VAL A 103 -5.12 -20.31 -28.90
N ASN A 104 -4.60 -19.11 -28.72
CA ASN A 104 -3.40 -18.65 -29.40
C ASN A 104 -2.18 -19.50 -29.01
N LYS A 105 -1.22 -19.61 -29.93
CA LYS A 105 -0.03 -20.44 -29.71
C LYS A 105 0.77 -19.91 -28.52
N SER A 106 1.29 -20.83 -27.70
CA SER A 106 2.00 -20.54 -26.45
C SER A 106 3.14 -19.53 -26.58
N TYR A 107 3.87 -19.53 -27.70
CA TYR A 107 4.99 -18.60 -27.94
C TYR A 107 4.55 -17.19 -28.35
N THR A 108 3.25 -16.97 -28.61
CA THR A 108 2.70 -15.66 -29.00
C THR A 108 1.97 -14.95 -27.88
N ILE A 109 1.75 -15.63 -26.74
CA ILE A 109 0.97 -15.12 -25.62
C ILE A 109 1.84 -14.93 -24.38
N ASP A 110 1.48 -13.96 -23.54
CA ASP A 110 2.13 -13.76 -22.25
C ASP A 110 1.63 -14.81 -21.26
N MET A 111 2.50 -15.72 -20.79
CA MET A 111 2.08 -16.79 -19.87
C MET A 111 2.00 -16.36 -18.41
N ARG A 112 2.58 -15.22 -18.03
CA ARG A 112 2.69 -14.78 -16.63
C ARG A 112 1.36 -14.59 -15.88
N PRO A 113 0.26 -14.09 -16.49
CA PRO A 113 -1.00 -13.91 -15.78
C PRO A 113 -1.86 -15.19 -15.71
N ILE A 114 -1.36 -16.32 -16.24
CA ILE A 114 -2.05 -17.61 -16.21
C ILE A 114 -1.68 -18.33 -14.91
N ALA A 115 -2.71 -18.70 -14.14
CA ALA A 115 -2.57 -19.43 -12.90
C ALA A 115 -2.48 -20.95 -13.12
N GLU A 116 -3.16 -21.46 -14.15
CA GLU A 116 -3.25 -22.90 -14.42
C GLU A 116 -3.54 -23.16 -15.90
N ILE A 117 -2.91 -24.21 -16.44
CA ILE A 117 -3.07 -24.68 -17.82
C ILE A 117 -3.48 -26.14 -17.75
N GLU A 118 -4.65 -26.46 -18.31
CA GLU A 118 -5.13 -27.83 -18.45
C GLU A 118 -5.19 -28.18 -19.94
N GLU A 119 -4.54 -29.26 -20.34
CA GLU A 119 -4.64 -29.81 -21.69
C GLU A 119 -5.35 -31.17 -21.64
N ALA A 120 -6.47 -31.28 -22.34
CA ALA A 120 -7.24 -32.51 -22.47
C ALA A 120 -7.30 -32.93 -23.93
N ARG A 121 -6.96 -34.19 -24.22
CA ARG A 121 -7.12 -34.74 -25.57
C ARG A 121 -8.53 -35.29 -25.72
N SER A 122 -9.31 -34.71 -26.63
CA SER A 122 -10.62 -35.22 -27.02
C SER A 122 -10.51 -36.03 -28.30
N GLY A 123 -10.77 -37.35 -28.22
CA GLY A 123 -10.78 -38.29 -29.35
C GLY A 123 -9.60 -39.27 -29.40
N LYS A 124 -9.80 -40.39 -30.11
CA LYS A 124 -8.78 -41.44 -30.34
C LYS A 124 -8.18 -41.30 -31.75
N GLY A 125 -6.88 -41.56 -31.89
CA GLY A 125 -6.17 -41.57 -33.18
C GLY A 125 -5.75 -40.18 -33.69
N ALA A 126 -5.53 -40.06 -35.01
CA ALA A 126 -5.02 -38.86 -35.69
C ALA A 126 -5.97 -37.65 -35.66
N ASN A 127 -7.27 -37.87 -35.36
CA ASN A 127 -8.30 -36.82 -35.32
C ASN A 127 -8.57 -36.27 -33.91
N GLY A 128 -7.76 -36.65 -32.91
CA GLY A 128 -7.90 -36.13 -31.56
C GLY A 128 -7.59 -34.64 -31.50
N LYS A 129 -8.52 -33.82 -30.97
CA LYS A 129 -8.31 -32.39 -30.74
C LYS A 129 -7.80 -32.17 -29.32
N ASN A 130 -6.80 -31.32 -29.17
CA ASN A 130 -6.35 -30.88 -27.84
C ASN A 130 -7.22 -29.70 -27.42
N LEU A 131 -7.97 -29.86 -26.32
CA LEU A 131 -8.66 -28.77 -25.64
C LEU A 131 -7.70 -28.20 -24.60
N VAL A 132 -7.36 -26.93 -24.76
CA VAL A 132 -6.55 -26.19 -23.80
C VAL A 132 -7.47 -25.25 -23.02
N LYS A 133 -7.46 -25.38 -21.70
CA LYS A 133 -8.18 -24.50 -20.79
C LYS A 133 -7.16 -23.69 -19.99
N LEU A 134 -7.34 -22.38 -19.99
CA LEU A 134 -6.50 -21.43 -19.27
C LEU A 134 -7.32 -20.84 -18.12
N LYS A 135 -6.73 -20.80 -16.94
CA LYS A 135 -7.29 -20.13 -15.77
C LYS A 135 -6.36 -18.99 -15.38
N PHE A 136 -6.90 -17.80 -15.25
CA PHE A 136 -6.13 -16.61 -14.91
C PHE A 136 -6.17 -16.32 -13.41
N TYR A 137 -5.19 -15.55 -12.93
CA TYR A 137 -5.22 -15.01 -11.56
C TYR A 137 -6.41 -14.06 -11.35
N ASN A 138 -6.79 -13.86 -10.08
CA ASN A 138 -7.91 -12.98 -9.74
C ASN A 138 -7.59 -11.51 -10.06
N LYS A 139 -8.26 -11.00 -11.10
CA LYS A 139 -8.17 -9.60 -11.55
C LYS A 139 -8.55 -8.59 -10.45
N MET A 140 -9.53 -8.90 -9.62
CA MET A 140 -10.02 -8.00 -8.58
C MET A 140 -8.99 -7.80 -7.46
N ASP A 141 -8.32 -8.89 -7.07
CA ASP A 141 -7.27 -8.82 -6.04
C ASP A 141 -6.07 -8.00 -6.54
N ALA A 142 -5.68 -8.18 -7.80
CA ALA A 142 -4.62 -7.39 -8.42
C ALA A 142 -4.96 -5.89 -8.50
N LEU A 143 -6.20 -5.55 -8.86
CA LEU A 143 -6.67 -4.16 -8.86
C LEU A 143 -6.66 -3.54 -7.46
N LYS A 144 -7.09 -4.30 -6.45
CA LYS A 144 -7.06 -3.86 -5.06
C LYS A 144 -5.63 -3.61 -4.58
N SER A 145 -4.69 -4.51 -4.89
CA SER A 145 -3.28 -4.34 -4.55
C SER A 145 -2.67 -3.10 -5.20
N LEU A 146 -2.94 -2.84 -6.49
CA LEU A 146 -2.49 -1.62 -7.17
C LEU A 146 -3.06 -0.36 -6.51
N ARG A 147 -4.36 -0.36 -6.26
CA ARG A 147 -5.06 0.76 -5.63
C ARG A 147 -4.50 1.08 -4.24
N ASP A 148 -4.22 0.05 -3.45
CA ASP A 148 -3.64 0.21 -2.10
C ASP A 148 -2.17 0.70 -2.18
N MET A 149 -1.40 0.25 -3.17
CA MET A 149 -0.04 0.73 -3.47
C MET A 149 -0.02 2.22 -3.82
N PHE A 150 -0.88 2.65 -4.74
CA PHE A 150 -0.94 4.05 -5.20
C PHE A 150 -1.76 4.96 -4.29
N GLY A 151 -2.55 4.39 -3.37
CA GLY A 151 -3.32 5.13 -2.38
C GLY A 151 -4.55 5.86 -2.92
N TYR A 152 -5.13 5.41 -4.05
CA TYR A 152 -6.28 6.07 -4.68
C TYR A 152 -7.52 6.20 -3.78
N ASP A 153 -7.71 5.28 -2.82
CA ASP A 153 -8.90 5.21 -1.96
C ASP A 153 -8.68 5.72 -0.52
N LYS A 154 -7.54 6.35 -0.20
CA LYS A 154 -7.30 6.81 1.18
C LYS A 154 -8.15 8.06 1.44
N PRO A 155 -9.13 8.03 2.37
CA PRO A 155 -9.87 9.23 2.71
C PRO A 155 -8.90 10.27 3.26
N THR A 156 -8.96 11.48 2.73
CA THR A 156 -8.26 12.64 3.28
C THR A 156 -8.70 12.77 4.73
N LYS A 157 -7.84 12.38 5.67
CA LYS A 157 -8.14 12.51 7.10
C LYS A 157 -8.15 13.99 7.45
N HIS A 158 -9.30 14.64 7.31
CA HIS A 158 -9.55 15.90 7.97
C HIS A 158 -9.63 15.61 9.46
N ALA A 159 -8.57 15.96 10.18
CA ALA A 159 -8.60 15.95 11.64
C ALA A 159 -9.63 16.98 12.08
N VAL A 160 -10.83 16.53 12.39
CA VAL A 160 -11.77 17.33 13.18
C VAL A 160 -11.15 17.40 14.57
N ALA A 161 -10.44 18.50 14.84
CA ALA A 161 -9.99 18.82 16.19
C ALA A 161 -11.25 19.04 17.03
N GLY A 162 -11.73 17.98 17.67
CA GLY A 162 -12.74 18.09 18.71
C GLY A 162 -12.14 18.95 19.82
N VAL A 163 -12.59 20.20 19.92
CA VAL A 163 -12.39 21.01 21.12
C VAL A 163 -13.05 20.25 22.25
N ILE A 164 -12.24 19.57 23.07
CA ILE A 164 -12.66 18.98 24.34
C ILE A 164 -12.85 20.18 25.28
N GLY A 165 -14.02 20.80 25.18
CA GLY A 165 -14.50 21.84 26.08
C GLY A 165 -15.49 21.21 27.05
N THR A 166 -15.14 21.29 28.32
CA THR A 166 -15.91 20.95 29.52
C THR A 166 -17.42 21.20 29.40
N GLU A 167 -18.17 20.28 29.98
CA GLU A 167 -19.63 20.25 30.15
C GLU A 167 -20.23 21.62 30.45
N GLN A 168 -20.83 22.25 29.44
CA GLN A 168 -21.91 23.22 29.57
C GLN A 168 -22.55 23.38 28.18
N GLY A 169 -23.86 23.15 28.11
CA GLY A 169 -24.61 23.04 26.86
C GLY A 169 -24.34 24.19 25.88
N LEU A 170 -24.27 23.86 24.59
CA LEU A 170 -24.08 24.84 23.52
C LEU A 170 -25.20 25.89 23.58
N SER A 171 -24.84 27.10 24.00
CA SER A 171 -25.70 28.28 23.87
C SER A 171 -25.95 28.58 22.38
N GLN A 172 -27.19 28.93 22.03
CA GLN A 172 -27.59 29.28 20.65
C GLN A 172 -26.65 30.33 20.02
N LYS A 173 -26.08 31.23 20.82
CA LYS A 173 -25.10 32.23 20.35
C LYS A 173 -23.78 31.64 19.85
N GLY A 174 -23.35 30.49 20.38
CA GLY A 174 -22.15 29.77 19.93
C GLY A 174 -22.37 29.05 18.60
N ILE A 175 -23.61 28.61 18.35
CA ILE A 175 -24.02 27.99 17.09
C ILE A 175 -24.15 29.06 16.00
N GLU A 176 -24.76 30.21 16.32
CA GLU A 176 -24.89 31.33 15.38
C GLU A 176 -23.53 31.90 14.94
N SER A 177 -22.58 32.06 15.87
CA SER A 177 -21.23 32.54 15.54
C SER A 177 -20.42 31.53 14.72
N ALA A 178 -20.59 30.22 14.94
CA ALA A 178 -19.97 29.18 14.12
C ALA A 178 -20.59 29.11 12.70
N ILE A 179 -21.91 29.31 12.56
CA ILE A 179 -22.59 29.34 11.26
C ILE A 179 -22.23 30.62 10.48
N ILE A 180 -22.15 31.78 11.15
CA ILE A 180 -21.72 33.04 10.51
C ILE A 180 -20.25 32.95 10.07
N GLY A 181 -19.38 32.29 10.85
CA GLY A 181 -17.99 32.03 10.45
C GLY A 181 -17.87 31.07 9.25
N LEU A 182 -18.80 30.13 9.10
CA LEU A 182 -18.83 29.18 7.99
C LEU A 182 -19.43 29.79 6.70
N LEU A 183 -20.39 30.71 6.84
CA LEU A 183 -21.04 31.39 5.71
C LEU A 183 -20.35 32.72 5.31
N GLY A 184 -19.54 33.32 6.19
CA GLY A 184 -18.88 34.61 5.97
C GLY A 184 -17.60 34.59 5.13
N GLY A 185 -17.26 33.45 4.53
CA GLY A 185 -16.07 33.26 3.67
C GLY A 185 -16.15 33.91 2.28
N VAL A 186 -16.86 35.03 2.13
CA VAL A 186 -16.74 35.92 0.96
C VAL A 186 -16.63 37.35 1.44
N THR A 187 -15.46 37.72 1.94
CA THR A 187 -15.10 39.14 2.08
C THR A 187 -14.80 39.67 0.69
N GLN A 188 -15.77 40.36 0.10
CA GLN A 188 -15.50 41.35 -0.94
C GLN A 188 -14.44 42.32 -0.40
N THR A 189 -13.35 42.44 -1.15
CA THR A 189 -12.26 43.37 -0.90
C THR A 189 -12.81 44.80 -1.04
N PRO A 190 -12.64 45.70 -0.06
CA PRO A 190 -12.90 47.11 -0.31
C PRO A 190 -11.79 47.65 -1.20
N ILE A 191 -12.16 48.03 -2.43
CA ILE A 191 -11.30 48.80 -3.33
C ILE A 191 -11.05 50.14 -2.64
N THR A 192 -9.81 50.39 -2.26
CA THR A 192 -9.34 51.73 -1.89
C THR A 192 -8.62 52.29 -3.11
N GLU A 193 -9.35 53.01 -3.96
CA GLU A 193 -8.73 53.93 -4.92
C GLU A 193 -8.37 55.22 -4.17
N VAL A 194 -7.07 55.53 -4.17
CA VAL A 194 -6.54 56.83 -3.78
C VAL A 194 -5.95 57.46 -5.04
N VAL A 195 -6.60 58.50 -5.56
CA VAL A 195 -6.05 59.54 -6.44
C VAL A 195 -6.82 60.82 -6.10
N ASP A 196 -6.31 61.66 -5.19
CA ASP A 196 -5.47 62.85 -5.43
C ASP A 196 -6.08 63.92 -6.35
N SER A 197 -6.52 65.04 -5.76
CA SER A 197 -6.24 66.41 -6.25
C SER A 197 -6.76 67.48 -5.25
N THR A 198 -5.81 68.05 -4.52
CA THR A 198 -5.56 69.45 -4.08
C THR A 198 -6.71 70.50 -4.01
N PRO A 199 -6.67 71.46 -3.04
CA PRO A 199 -7.80 72.33 -2.70
C PRO A 199 -7.75 73.73 -3.33
N GLU A 200 -8.92 74.31 -3.61
CA GLU A 200 -9.23 75.75 -3.55
C GLU A 200 -10.64 75.94 -2.97
#